data_AF-A0A1Y4IRM0-F1
#
_entry.id   AF-A0A1Y4IRM0-F1
#
_cell.length_a   1.000
_cell.length_b   1.000
_cell.length_c   1.000
_cell.angle_alpha   90.00
_cell.angle_beta   90.00
_cell.angle_gamma   90.00
#
_symmetry.space_group_name_H-M   'P 1'
#
loop_
_entity.id
_entity.type
_entity.pdbx_description
1 polymer ?
#
loop_
_entity_poly.entity_id
_entity_poly.type
_entity_poly.pdbx_seq_one_letter_code
_entity_poly.pdbx_strand_id
1 'polypeptide(L)' 'MICMQANTRAFLEKNLPEALEMQNIRDVLEALYILIDEKGFAPPKYEDYNDFGREAQRAYDDLYLSNT' A
#
# COMPACT_ATOMS: atom_id res chain seq x y z
N MET A 1 -13.29 -2.54 -11.35
CA MET A 1 -12.34 -3.62 -11.00
C MET A 1 -11.03 -2.94 -10.73
N ILE A 2 -10.44 -3.16 -9.54
CA ILE A 2 -9.17 -2.53 -9.19
C ILE A 2 -8.05 -3.31 -9.89
N CYS A 3 -7.31 -2.62 -10.75
CA CYS A 3 -6.14 -3.14 -11.44
C CYS A 3 -4.90 -3.04 -10.55
N MET A 4 -4.09 -4.08 -10.49
CA MET A 4 -2.84 -4.08 -9.75
C MET A 4 -1.90 -5.16 -10.30
N GLN A 5 -0.59 -4.98 -10.12
CA GLN A 5 0.41 -5.98 -10.43
C GLN A 5 0.36 -7.15 -9.43
N ALA A 6 0.92 -8.29 -9.84
CA ALA A 6 0.99 -9.49 -8.99
C ALA A 6 1.72 -9.25 -7.66
N ASN A 7 2.77 -8.42 -7.67
CA ASN A 7 3.52 -8.09 -6.46
C ASN A 7 2.69 -7.24 -5.49
N THR A 8 1.96 -6.27 -6.01
CA THR A 8 1.01 -5.45 -5.22
C THR A 8 -0.06 -6.32 -4.60
N ARG A 9 -0.65 -7.25 -5.37
CA ARG A 9 -1.61 -8.21 -4.85
C ARG A 9 -1.03 -9.05 -3.71
N ALA A 10 0.15 -9.64 -3.91
CA ALA A 10 0.81 -10.46 -2.88
C ALA A 10 1.15 -9.65 -1.62
N PHE A 11 1.53 -8.38 -1.78
CA PHE A 11 1.74 -7.46 -0.67
C PHE A 11 0.47 -7.23 0.13
N LEU A 12 -0.65 -6.95 -0.55
CA LEU A 12 -1.96 -6.74 0.10
C LEU A 12 -2.44 -8.03 0.79
N GLU A 13 -2.34 -9.20 0.15
CA GLU A 13 -2.73 -10.49 0.74
C GLU A 13 -2.01 -10.75 2.08
N LYS A 14 -0.76 -10.32 2.20
CA LYS A 14 0.06 -10.51 3.41
C LYS A 14 -0.18 -9.45 4.49
N ASN A 15 -0.37 -8.20 4.10
CA ASN A 15 -0.27 -7.07 5.03
C ASN A 15 -1.56 -6.26 5.20
N LEU A 16 -2.51 -6.36 4.25
CA LEU A 16 -3.76 -5.61 4.22
C LEU A 16 -4.84 -6.37 3.41
N PRO A 17 -5.21 -7.61 3.79
CA PRO A 17 -6.08 -8.46 2.98
C PRO A 17 -7.47 -7.87 2.76
N GLU A 18 -7.98 -7.05 3.69
CA GLU A 18 -9.25 -6.35 3.57
C GLU A 18 -9.30 -5.40 2.36
N ALA A 19 -8.15 -4.89 1.89
CA ALA A 19 -8.08 -4.04 0.71
C ALA A 19 -8.47 -4.75 -0.59
N LEU A 20 -8.38 -6.09 -0.63
CA LEU A 20 -8.73 -6.88 -1.81
C LEU A 20 -10.25 -7.01 -2.00
N GLU A 21 -11.01 -6.81 -0.93
CA GLU A 21 -12.48 -6.88 -0.94
C GLU A 21 -13.12 -5.50 -1.20
N MET A 22 -12.32 -4.44 -1.19
CA MET A 22 -12.80 -3.08 -1.42
C MET A 22 -13.14 -2.86 -2.91
N GLN A 23 -14.27 -2.22 -3.16
CA GLN A 23 -14.73 -1.95 -4.53
C GLN A 23 -14.24 -0.60 -5.07
N ASN A 24 -13.74 0.26 -4.19
CA ASN A 24 -13.33 1.62 -4.50
C ASN A 24 -11.82 1.78 -4.29
N ILE A 25 -11.12 2.22 -5.34
CA ILE A 25 -9.68 2.45 -5.30
C ILE A 25 -9.29 3.49 -4.24
N ARG A 26 -10.13 4.50 -4.00
CA ARG A 26 -9.83 5.52 -2.99
C ARG A 26 -9.73 4.90 -1.60
N ASP A 27 -10.62 3.98 -1.27
CA ASP A 27 -10.65 3.33 0.05
C ASP A 27 -9.43 2.43 0.23
N VAL A 28 -9.00 1.74 -0.85
CA VAL A 28 -7.75 0.95 -0.86
C VAL A 28 -6.54 1.84 -0.64
N LEU A 29 -6.44 2.96 -1.34
CA LEU A 29 -5.32 3.90 -1.20
C LEU A 29 -5.28 4.52 0.20
N GLU A 30 -6.44 4.85 0.78
CA GLU A 30 -6.53 5.38 2.15
C GLU A 30 -6.06 4.35 3.19
N ALA A 31 -6.54 3.09 3.09
CA ALA A 31 -6.11 2.03 4.00
C ALA A 31 -4.61 1.75 3.89
N LEU A 32 -4.06 1.76 2.67
CA LEU A 32 -2.62 1.57 2.46
C LEU A 32 -1.80 2.75 2.96
N TYR A 33 -2.30 3.98 2.82
CA TYR A 33 -1.66 5.17 3.38
C TYR A 33 -1.57 5.09 4.91
N ILE A 34 -2.64 4.70 5.59
CA ILE A 34 -2.65 4.49 7.05
C ILE A 34 -1.61 3.43 7.45
N LEU A 35 -1.53 2.32 6.70
CA LEU A 35 -0.55 1.27 6.97
C LEU A 35 0.91 1.76 6.82
N ILE A 36 1.17 2.61 5.83
CA ILE A 36 2.48 3.25 5.64
C ILE A 36 2.78 4.20 6.79
N ASP A 37 1.80 4.98 7.25
CA ASP A 37 1.98 5.89 8.39
C ASP A 37 2.34 5.14 9.68
N GLU A 38 1.65 4.03 9.95
CA GLU A 38 1.88 3.22 11.16
C GLU A 38 3.20 2.45 11.16
N LYS A 39 3.63 1.92 10.00
CA LYS A 39 4.69 0.91 9.93
C LYS A 39 5.80 1.22 8.93
N GLY A 40 5.62 2.21 8.07
CA GLY A 40 6.48 2.48 6.92
C GLY A 40 7.74 3.27 7.24
N PHE A 41 7.84 3.90 8.41
CA PHE A 41 8.93 4.81 8.73
C PHE A 41 10.01 4.18 9.63
N ALA A 42 11.27 4.58 9.44
CA ALA A 42 12.41 4.05 10.19
C ALA A 42 12.66 4.84 11.50
N PRO A 43 12.49 4.28 12.70
CA PRO A 43 12.90 4.97 13.93
C PRO A 43 14.44 5.09 14.01
N PRO A 44 14.99 6.12 14.68
CA PRO A 44 14.32 7.27 15.30
C PRO A 44 14.05 8.44 14.32
N LYS A 45 14.45 8.30 13.05
CA LYS A 45 14.31 9.32 12.02
C LYS A 45 13.15 8.96 11.09
N TYR A 46 11.94 9.31 11.50
CA TYR A 46 10.69 9.10 10.76
C TYR A 46 10.56 9.94 9.46
N GLU A 47 11.67 10.40 8.91
CA GLU A 47 11.73 11.12 7.64
C GLU A 47 11.97 10.16 6.45
N ASP A 48 12.53 8.97 6.71
CA ASP A 48 12.80 7.96 5.70
C ASP A 48 11.89 6.73 5.86
N TYR A 49 11.48 6.17 4.72
CA TYR A 49 10.84 4.86 4.71
C TYR A 49 11.82 3.75 5.07
N ASN A 50 11.40 2.87 5.98
CA ASN A 50 12.04 1.59 6.21
C ASN A 50 11.77 0.62 5.03
N ASP A 51 12.29 -0.60 5.11
CA ASP A 51 12.13 -1.61 4.04
C ASP A 51 10.65 -1.90 3.74
N PHE A 52 9.82 -2.00 4.78
CA PHE A 52 8.38 -2.19 4.65
C PHE A 52 7.71 -0.98 3.99
N GLY A 53 8.04 0.25 4.42
CA GLY A 53 7.48 1.47 3.85
C GLY A 53 7.81 1.63 2.36
N ARG A 54 9.02 1.25 1.93
CA ARG A 54 9.39 1.29 0.51
C ARG A 54 8.61 0.26 -0.31
N GLU A 55 8.33 -0.92 0.24
CA GLU A 55 7.50 -1.92 -0.43
C GLU A 55 6.03 -1.48 -0.49
N ALA A 56 5.50 -0.97 0.61
CA ALA A 56 4.14 -0.44 0.70
C ALA A 56 3.92 0.77 -0.23
N GLN A 57 4.90 1.68 -0.34
CA GLN A 57 4.84 2.81 -1.27
C GLN A 57 4.80 2.34 -2.73
N ARG A 58 5.57 1.30 -3.09
CA ARG A 58 5.50 0.73 -4.46
C ARG A 58 4.12 0.14 -4.76
N ALA A 59 3.51 -0.53 -3.79
CA ALA A 59 2.14 -1.03 -3.90
C ALA A 59 1.14 0.13 -4.09
N TYR A 60 1.32 1.22 -3.34
CA TYR A 60 0.50 2.44 -3.47
C TYR A 60 0.62 3.06 -4.86
N ASP A 61 1.85 3.25 -5.34
CA ASP A 61 2.12 3.85 -6.64
C ASP A 61 1.51 3.02 -7.78
N ASP A 62 1.64 1.69 -7.71
CA ASP A 62 1.03 0.78 -8.68
C ASP A 62 -0.49 0.89 -8.72
N LEU A 63 -1.14 0.89 -7.56
CA LEU A 63 -2.60 1.07 -7.43
C LEU A 63 -3.05 2.42 -7.97
N TYR A 64 -2.33 3.49 -7.64
CA TYR A 64 -2.66 4.85 -8.07
C TYR A 64 -2.55 5.00 -9.59
N LEU A 65 -1.43 4.56 -10.18
CA LEU A 65 -1.14 4.69 -11.61
C LEU A 65 -1.96 3.74 -12.49
N SER A 66 -2.37 2.58 -11.96
CA SER A 66 -3.14 1.58 -12.72
C SER A 66 -4.64 1.84 -12.76
N ASN A 67 -5.15 2.78 -11.95
CA ASN A 67 -6.59 3.03 -11.77
C ASN A 67 -6.96 4.52 -11.88
N THR A 68 -6.14 5.29 -12.60
CA THR A 68 -6.39 6.71 -12.91
C THR A 68 -7.29 6.89 -14.13
#